data_AF-T0QQ52-F1
#
_entry.id   AF-T0QQ52-F1
#
_cell.length_a   1.000
_cell.length_b   1.000
_cell.length_c   1.000
_cell.angle_alpha   90.00
_cell.angle_beta   90.00
_cell.angle_gamma   90.00
#
_symmetry.space_group_name_H-M   'P 1'
#
loop_
_entity.id
_entity.type
_entity.pdbx_description
1 polymer ?
#
loop_
_entity_poly.entity_id
_entity_poly.type
_entity_poly.pdbx_seq_one_letter_code
_entity_poly.pdbx_strand_id
1 'polypeptide(L)'
;MPITTLKLLHKEAQDMRRVKVADLRDMVGRASSTELFTFGELQKYALDIAFPALQHAEVFFYYLDDEGEQVRITNDAELKEGIRLMETEGDIFKMVVSGKRQVVDQDATVSFDSECSLALFVDLSRLLDKWECSNDQAPMKKDMTTLLHVPGVQGAMIDMMADAKYTSYFENVSTVIKEGGSVVEGVASMFAGGQLQDMATALMEKCPDIKDLLESIMHAIQVQVHAHQQAKHASSVSQTLPPLPEDPSLVHQLLEFVTGKFFTDLWSLSSDQAGEVMFNCGVSSEQIQALSRESRIRWIAETIIHIQAMNQARKEQKELAEKAAQEAALSSTNHGIMDADDVDSKPSVAFMGDVSFPDGSTVRAGDSFVKTWRLKNDGKTRWPAKTELVCVGGDHLETESSLISIPILPPGKMIDVSVDMQAPSKPARYTGYWRLSTTDGKRFGQRFWVDILVVGNKTTTHELKPPASNEVVLPAAAPQVVLPAAAPQVVGAAAPQNFFPTAVPKTFYAGAAPQVAVAAPEVVSQAPPAPVVVSAPVVVQAAPYASELEALESMGFSDRATNSRLLAQYNGDVSMALNHLLN
;
A
#
# COMPACT_ATOMS: atom_id res chain seq x y z
N MET A 1 -20.59 9.52 -61.51
CA MET A 1 -19.72 9.75 -62.70
C MET A 1 -18.29 9.77 -62.18
N PRO A 2 -17.25 9.41 -62.97
CA PRO A 2 -15.89 9.44 -62.46
C PRO A 2 -15.49 10.88 -62.10
N ILE A 3 -14.78 11.06 -60.99
CA ILE A 3 -14.34 12.38 -60.52
C ILE A 3 -13.52 13.07 -61.61
N THR A 4 -13.90 14.32 -61.95
CA THR A 4 -13.22 15.11 -62.99
C THR A 4 -12.32 16.18 -62.40
N THR A 5 -12.62 16.64 -61.18
CA THR A 5 -11.94 17.78 -60.55
C THR A 5 -11.56 17.48 -59.10
N LEU A 6 -10.31 17.76 -58.73
CA LEU A 6 -9.77 17.73 -57.38
C LEU A 6 -9.69 19.16 -56.83
N LYS A 7 -10.18 19.38 -55.61
CA LYS A 7 -9.97 20.62 -54.85
C LYS A 7 -8.99 20.34 -53.73
N LEU A 8 -7.75 20.79 -53.87
CA LEU A 8 -6.74 20.68 -52.83
C LEU A 8 -6.73 21.99 -52.02
N LEU A 9 -7.03 21.91 -50.73
CA LEU A 9 -6.96 23.04 -49.80
C LEU A 9 -5.74 22.89 -48.90
N HIS A 10 -4.76 23.77 -49.02
CA HIS A 10 -3.71 23.92 -48.02
C HIS A 10 -4.27 24.70 -46.83
N LYS A 11 -4.51 24.03 -45.69
CA LYS A 11 -5.23 24.63 -44.55
C LYS A 11 -4.45 25.75 -43.88
N GLU A 12 -3.14 25.64 -43.71
CA GLU A 12 -2.34 26.66 -43.03
C GLU A 12 -2.23 27.96 -43.84
N ALA A 13 -2.08 27.86 -45.16
CA ALA A 13 -2.07 29.04 -46.03
C ALA A 13 -3.47 29.49 -46.47
N GLN A 14 -4.53 28.73 -46.14
CA GLN A 14 -5.88 28.91 -46.70
C GLN A 14 -5.87 29.00 -48.24
N ASP A 15 -4.95 28.30 -48.90
CA ASP A 15 -4.77 28.31 -50.36
C ASP A 15 -5.52 27.13 -50.98
N MET A 16 -6.55 27.40 -51.78
CA MET A 16 -7.35 26.37 -52.45
C MET A 16 -7.03 26.33 -53.94
N ARG A 17 -6.60 25.17 -54.43
CA ARG A 17 -6.28 24.92 -55.83
C ARG A 17 -7.22 23.90 -56.44
N ARG A 18 -7.74 24.23 -57.63
CA ARG A 18 -8.54 23.30 -58.44
C ARG A 18 -7.63 22.64 -59.44
N VAL A 19 -7.62 21.32 -59.42
CA VAL A 19 -6.77 20.45 -60.24
C VAL A 19 -7.69 19.57 -61.07
N LYS A 20 -7.47 19.48 -62.38
CA LYS A 20 -8.22 18.50 -63.18
C LYS A 20 -7.56 17.14 -63.02
N VAL A 21 -8.37 16.10 -62.87
CA VAL A 21 -7.87 14.73 -62.74
C VAL A 21 -7.13 14.30 -64.02
N ALA A 22 -7.49 14.85 -65.18
CA ALA A 22 -6.77 14.65 -66.44
C ALA A 22 -5.30 15.13 -66.37
N ASP A 23 -5.07 16.33 -65.82
CA ASP A 23 -3.71 16.90 -65.70
C ASP A 23 -2.82 16.07 -64.78
N LEU A 24 -3.41 15.45 -63.75
CA LEU A 24 -2.72 14.53 -62.85
C LEU A 24 -2.35 13.20 -63.55
N ARG A 25 -3.23 12.68 -64.41
CA ARG A 25 -2.96 11.46 -65.21
C ARG A 25 -1.91 11.69 -66.30
N ASP A 26 -1.91 12.88 -66.92
CA ASP A 26 -0.95 13.25 -67.95
C ASP A 26 0.48 13.32 -67.39
N MET A 27 0.66 13.76 -66.13
CA MET A 27 1.95 13.78 -65.44
C MET A 27 2.55 12.38 -65.25
N VAL A 28 1.71 11.35 -65.06
CA VAL A 28 2.12 9.97 -64.79
C VAL A 28 2.34 9.18 -66.09
N GLY A 29 2.10 9.78 -67.26
CA GLY A 29 2.19 9.09 -68.54
C GLY A 29 1.06 8.08 -68.77
N ARG A 30 -0.05 8.19 -68.02
CA ARG A 30 -1.22 7.30 -68.08
C ARG A 30 -2.44 7.97 -68.74
N ALA A 31 -2.21 8.82 -69.75
CA ALA A 31 -3.26 9.60 -70.43
C ALA A 31 -4.43 8.76 -71.00
N SER A 32 -4.21 7.46 -71.28
CA SER A 32 -5.21 6.55 -71.86
C SER A 32 -5.83 5.55 -70.85
N SER A 33 -5.47 5.59 -69.57
CA SER A 33 -5.99 4.62 -68.58
C SER A 33 -7.24 5.17 -67.86
N THR A 34 -8.27 4.33 -67.77
CA THR A 34 -9.47 4.56 -66.93
C THR A 34 -9.22 4.26 -65.46
N GLU A 35 -8.01 3.79 -65.09
CA GLU A 35 -7.66 3.50 -63.70
C GLU A 35 -7.53 4.76 -62.84
N LEU A 36 -7.94 4.63 -61.58
CA LEU A 36 -7.79 5.64 -60.53
C LEU A 36 -6.30 5.92 -60.27
N PHE A 37 -5.96 7.18 -59.99
CA PHE A 37 -4.60 7.57 -59.60
C PHE A 37 -4.26 7.03 -58.20
N THR A 38 -2.98 6.75 -57.95
CA THR A 38 -2.53 6.24 -56.64
C THR A 38 -2.31 7.37 -55.64
N PHE A 39 -2.27 7.05 -54.35
CA PHE A 39 -1.97 8.00 -53.29
C PHE A 39 -0.57 8.61 -53.44
N GLY A 40 0.42 7.80 -53.86
CA GLY A 40 1.77 8.28 -54.14
C GLY A 40 1.82 9.30 -55.29
N GLU A 41 1.04 9.10 -56.36
CA GLU A 41 0.95 10.03 -57.49
C GLU A 41 0.29 11.35 -57.07
N LEU A 42 -0.77 11.26 -56.26
CA LEU A 42 -1.46 12.41 -55.71
C LEU A 42 -0.58 13.23 -54.78
N GLN A 43 0.15 12.56 -53.88
CA GLN A 43 1.09 13.20 -52.98
C GLN A 43 2.18 13.94 -53.76
N LYS A 44 2.75 13.28 -54.77
CA LYS A 44 3.76 13.89 -55.64
C LYS A 44 3.22 15.11 -56.38
N TYR A 45 2.02 15.03 -56.96
CA TYR A 45 1.39 16.18 -57.63
C TYR A 45 1.12 17.33 -56.64
N ALA A 46 0.61 17.02 -55.46
CA ALA A 46 0.28 18.01 -54.45
C ALA A 46 1.53 18.73 -53.93
N LEU A 47 2.66 18.04 -53.80
CA LEU A 47 3.91 18.60 -53.26
C LEU A 47 4.80 19.24 -54.32
N ASP A 48 4.94 18.64 -55.50
CA ASP A 48 5.85 19.14 -56.54
C ASP A 48 5.21 20.24 -57.40
N ILE A 49 3.88 20.21 -57.58
CA ILE A 49 3.17 21.11 -58.52
C ILE A 49 2.21 22.02 -57.77
N ALA A 50 1.29 21.45 -56.98
CA ALA A 50 0.23 22.25 -56.36
C ALA A 50 0.79 23.14 -55.24
N PHE A 51 1.66 22.61 -54.38
CA PHE A 51 2.23 23.34 -53.25
C PHE A 51 3.74 23.08 -53.12
N PRO A 52 4.58 23.66 -54.00
CA PRO A 52 6.05 23.49 -53.94
C PRO A 52 6.67 23.89 -52.60
N ALA A 53 6.02 24.80 -51.86
CA ALA A 53 6.45 25.22 -50.53
C ALA A 53 6.39 24.09 -49.47
N LEU A 54 5.66 23.01 -49.73
CA LEU A 54 5.47 21.89 -48.79
C LEU A 54 6.35 20.68 -49.12
N GLN A 55 7.19 20.74 -50.16
CA GLN A 55 8.00 19.61 -50.63
C GLN A 55 8.97 19.04 -49.57
N HIS A 56 9.42 19.89 -48.64
CA HIS A 56 10.31 19.50 -47.53
C HIS A 56 9.60 19.47 -46.17
N ALA A 57 8.28 19.61 -46.15
CA ALA A 57 7.47 19.60 -44.93
C ALA A 57 6.73 18.26 -44.79
N GLU A 58 6.60 17.78 -43.55
CA GLU A 58 5.72 16.67 -43.25
C GLU A 58 4.27 17.13 -43.46
N VAL A 59 3.55 16.49 -44.38
CA VAL A 59 2.17 16.84 -44.74
C VAL A 59 1.23 15.66 -44.59
N PHE A 60 0.00 15.97 -44.20
CA PHE A 60 -1.10 15.04 -44.04
C PHE A 60 -2.22 15.38 -45.04
N PHE A 61 -2.83 14.35 -45.61
CA PHE A 61 -3.93 14.46 -46.57
C PHE A 61 -5.22 13.97 -45.92
N TYR A 62 -6.30 14.71 -46.11
CA TYR A 62 -7.63 14.38 -45.60
C TYR A 62 -8.69 14.54 -46.68
N TYR A 63 -9.74 13.73 -46.68
CA TYR A 63 -10.99 13.96 -47.41
C TYR A 63 -12.12 14.30 -46.44
N LEU A 64 -13.23 14.84 -46.95
CA LEU A 64 -14.44 15.05 -46.17
C LEU A 64 -15.42 13.90 -46.46
N ASP A 65 -15.93 13.24 -45.44
CA ASP A 65 -17.00 12.25 -45.60
C ASP A 65 -18.39 12.92 -45.73
N ASP A 66 -19.44 12.10 -45.83
CA ASP A 66 -20.83 12.52 -45.98
C ASP A 66 -21.40 13.20 -44.72
N GLU A 67 -20.76 13.02 -43.57
CA GLU A 67 -21.07 13.71 -42.31
C GLU A 67 -20.30 15.04 -42.17
N GLY A 68 -19.36 15.32 -43.08
CA GLY A 68 -18.55 16.53 -43.11
C GLY A 68 -17.31 16.46 -42.21
N GLU A 69 -16.92 15.26 -41.79
CA GLU A 69 -15.74 14.99 -40.97
C GLU A 69 -14.49 14.79 -41.85
N GLN A 70 -13.32 15.15 -41.31
CA GLN A 70 -12.06 15.01 -42.03
C GLN A 70 -11.42 13.65 -41.78
N VAL A 71 -11.45 12.78 -42.79
CA VAL A 71 -10.85 11.44 -42.74
C VAL A 71 -9.47 11.47 -43.37
N ARG A 72 -8.45 11.00 -42.65
CA ARG A 72 -7.05 10.96 -43.12
C ARG A 72 -6.87 9.90 -44.20
N ILE A 73 -6.07 10.22 -45.21
CA ILE A 73 -5.62 9.28 -46.25
C ILE A 73 -4.16 8.92 -46.01
N THR A 74 -3.88 7.64 -45.84
CA THR A 74 -2.55 7.06 -45.64
C THR A 74 -2.18 6.02 -46.69
N ASN A 75 -3.18 5.41 -47.35
CA ASN A 75 -2.99 4.34 -48.31
C ASN A 75 -3.96 4.45 -49.51
N ASP A 76 -3.69 3.64 -50.54
CA ASP A 76 -4.50 3.61 -51.76
C ASP A 76 -5.94 3.10 -51.52
N ALA A 77 -6.20 2.34 -50.45
CA ALA A 77 -7.53 1.82 -50.14
C ALA A 77 -8.45 2.92 -49.58
N GLU A 78 -7.94 3.74 -48.66
CA GLU A 78 -8.61 4.92 -48.12
C GLU A 78 -8.87 5.98 -49.20
N LEU A 79 -7.90 6.18 -50.10
CA LEU A 79 -8.10 7.07 -51.26
C LEU A 79 -9.25 6.57 -52.15
N LYS A 80 -9.29 5.27 -52.44
CA LYS A 80 -10.38 4.66 -53.23
C LYS A 80 -11.73 4.80 -52.54
N GLU A 81 -11.77 4.63 -51.22
CA GLU A 81 -13.00 4.78 -50.45
C GLU A 81 -13.50 6.23 -50.43
N GLY A 82 -12.61 7.20 -50.20
CA GLY A 82 -12.95 8.62 -50.28
C GLY A 82 -13.46 9.01 -51.67
N ILE A 83 -12.80 8.53 -52.73
CA ILE A 83 -13.26 8.74 -54.11
C ILE A 83 -14.65 8.12 -54.31
N ARG A 84 -14.88 6.89 -53.84
CA ARG A 84 -16.16 6.18 -53.95
C ARG A 84 -17.30 6.95 -53.27
N LEU A 85 -17.06 7.48 -52.08
CA LEU A 85 -18.03 8.27 -51.31
C LEU A 85 -18.35 9.61 -51.99
N MET A 86 -17.39 10.21 -52.67
CA MET A 86 -17.60 11.50 -53.34
C MET A 86 -18.18 11.35 -54.75
N GLU A 87 -17.97 10.21 -55.43
CA GLU A 87 -18.62 9.90 -56.71
C GLU A 87 -20.15 9.82 -56.59
N THR A 88 -20.67 9.56 -55.39
CA THR A 88 -22.11 9.63 -55.09
C THR A 88 -22.65 11.05 -54.94
N GLU A 89 -21.80 12.03 -54.59
CA GLU A 89 -22.21 13.43 -54.34
C GLU A 89 -21.90 14.39 -55.49
N GLY A 90 -20.99 14.04 -56.42
CA GLY A 90 -20.72 14.82 -57.63
C GLY A 90 -19.33 14.61 -58.23
N ASP A 91 -18.97 15.47 -59.18
CA ASP A 91 -17.72 15.32 -59.96
C ASP A 91 -16.46 15.93 -59.28
N ILE A 92 -16.58 16.37 -58.02
CA ILE A 92 -15.53 17.13 -57.31
C ILE A 92 -15.09 16.41 -56.04
N PHE A 93 -13.83 15.97 -56.00
CA PHE A 93 -13.21 15.46 -54.79
C PHE A 93 -12.55 16.59 -54.02
N LYS A 94 -12.98 16.84 -52.78
CA LYS A 94 -12.39 17.85 -51.90
C LYS A 94 -11.37 17.19 -51.00
N MET A 95 -10.18 17.75 -50.93
CA MET A 95 -9.11 17.28 -50.08
C MET A 95 -8.47 18.43 -49.33
N VAL A 96 -8.08 18.16 -48.10
CA VAL A 96 -7.34 19.09 -47.25
C VAL A 96 -5.91 18.57 -47.09
N VAL A 97 -4.96 19.45 -47.36
CA VAL A 97 -3.53 19.23 -47.14
C VAL A 97 -3.13 20.09 -45.94
N SER A 98 -2.52 19.48 -44.93
CA SER A 98 -2.10 20.17 -43.71
C SER A 98 -0.70 19.75 -43.30
N GLY A 99 0.17 20.70 -43.00
CA GLY A 99 1.47 20.47 -42.36
C GLY A 99 1.38 20.19 -40.85
N LYS A 100 0.20 20.40 -40.25
CA LYS A 100 -0.10 20.01 -38.87
C LYS A 100 -1.12 18.89 -38.88
N ARG A 101 -0.90 17.87 -38.04
CA ARG A 101 -1.91 16.84 -37.81
C ARG A 101 -3.16 17.50 -37.23
N GLN A 102 -4.27 17.42 -37.96
CA GLN A 102 -5.54 17.98 -37.49
C GLN A 102 -6.26 16.95 -36.67
N VAL A 103 -6.38 17.26 -35.38
CA VAL A 103 -7.31 16.61 -34.46
C VAL A 103 -8.66 17.26 -34.70
N VAL A 104 -9.62 16.50 -35.23
CA VAL A 104 -11.03 16.87 -35.07
C VAL A 104 -11.40 16.40 -33.67
N ASP A 105 -11.78 17.36 -32.82
CA ASP A 105 -12.28 17.11 -31.48
C ASP A 105 -13.60 16.34 -31.57
N GLN A 106 -13.56 15.06 -31.19
CA GLN A 106 -14.61 14.39 -30.43
C GLN A 106 -14.02 13.13 -29.81
N ASP A 107 -13.93 13.13 -28.48
CA ASP A 107 -13.64 12.03 -27.58
C ASP A 107 -12.50 11.06 -27.95
N ALA A 108 -11.35 11.30 -27.31
CA ALA A 108 -10.37 10.29 -26.91
C ALA A 108 -10.01 9.19 -27.94
N THR A 109 -9.23 9.51 -28.98
CA THR A 109 -8.56 8.49 -29.80
C THR A 109 -7.16 8.94 -30.26
N VAL A 110 -6.15 8.51 -29.49
CA VAL A 110 -4.98 7.74 -29.95
C VAL A 110 -4.50 8.02 -31.39
N SER A 111 -3.35 8.69 -31.50
CA SER A 111 -2.53 8.81 -32.72
C SER A 111 -2.28 7.45 -33.41
N PHE A 112 -2.16 7.35 -34.75
CA PHE A 112 -1.53 6.20 -35.45
C PHE A 112 -0.18 5.72 -34.85
N ASP A 113 0.68 6.62 -34.37
CA ASP A 113 1.88 6.24 -33.58
C ASP A 113 1.48 5.65 -32.23
N SER A 114 0.34 6.08 -31.69
CA SER A 114 -0.31 5.54 -30.51
C SER A 114 -0.97 4.17 -30.77
N GLU A 115 -1.47 3.84 -31.96
CA GLU A 115 -1.95 2.47 -32.27
C GLU A 115 -0.78 1.48 -32.39
N CYS A 116 0.30 1.85 -33.08
CA CYS A 116 1.51 1.02 -33.14
C CYS A 116 2.18 0.87 -31.76
N SER A 117 2.31 1.95 -31.00
CA SER A 117 2.86 1.88 -29.62
C SER A 117 1.90 1.19 -28.65
N LEU A 118 0.58 1.31 -28.81
CA LEU A 118 -0.39 0.51 -28.06
C LEU A 118 -0.27 -0.97 -28.42
N ALA A 119 -0.08 -1.31 -29.70
CA ALA A 119 0.14 -2.69 -30.12
C ALA A 119 1.42 -3.25 -29.50
N LEU A 120 2.52 -2.48 -29.49
CA LEU A 120 3.77 -2.86 -28.82
C LEU A 120 3.61 -3.00 -27.30
N PHE A 121 2.84 -2.11 -26.68
CA PHE A 121 2.54 -2.17 -25.24
C PHE A 121 1.69 -3.39 -24.88
N VAL A 122 0.67 -3.70 -25.69
CA VAL A 122 -0.18 -4.89 -25.54
C VAL A 122 0.64 -6.15 -25.77
N ASP A 123 1.54 -6.17 -26.75
CA ASP A 123 2.43 -7.29 -26.99
C ASP A 123 3.43 -7.47 -25.84
N LEU A 124 3.99 -6.39 -25.29
CA LEU A 124 4.82 -6.44 -24.07
C LEU A 124 4.05 -7.03 -22.88
N SER A 125 2.81 -6.60 -22.68
CA SER A 125 1.94 -7.10 -21.61
C SER A 125 1.64 -8.59 -21.78
N ARG A 126 1.31 -9.02 -23.01
CA ARG A 126 1.08 -10.43 -23.34
C ARG A 126 2.35 -11.28 -23.19
N LEU A 127 3.51 -10.72 -23.54
CA LEU A 127 4.80 -11.40 -23.36
C LEU A 127 5.10 -11.62 -21.88
N LEU A 128 4.85 -10.60 -21.04
CA LEU A 128 4.99 -10.74 -19.59
C LEU A 128 4.01 -11.75 -19.01
N ASP A 129 2.75 -11.77 -19.46
CA ASP A 129 1.77 -12.76 -19.01
C ASP A 129 2.19 -14.18 -19.36
N LYS A 130 2.60 -14.40 -20.61
CA LYS A 130 3.04 -15.71 -21.13
C LYS A 130 4.41 -16.16 -20.61
N TRP A 131 5.15 -15.29 -19.94
CA TRP A 131 6.46 -15.65 -19.40
C TRP A 131 6.33 -16.61 -18.23
N GLU A 132 6.69 -17.87 -18.45
CA GLU A 132 6.85 -18.89 -17.41
C GLU A 132 8.11 -18.58 -16.59
N CYS A 133 7.93 -18.13 -15.35
CA CYS A 133 9.02 -17.75 -14.45
C CYS A 133 9.42 -18.90 -13.54
N SER A 134 10.72 -19.03 -13.28
CA SER A 134 11.21 -19.80 -12.12
C SER A 134 10.90 -19.05 -10.80
N ASN A 135 10.91 -19.74 -9.65
CA ASN A 135 10.63 -19.11 -8.34
C ASN A 135 11.49 -17.85 -8.09
N ASP A 136 12.75 -17.85 -8.54
CA ASP A 136 13.67 -16.72 -8.37
C ASP A 136 13.35 -15.52 -9.28
N GLN A 137 12.51 -15.70 -10.31
CA GLN A 137 12.09 -14.68 -11.27
C GLN A 137 10.67 -14.15 -11.02
N ALA A 138 9.90 -14.84 -10.16
CA ALA A 138 8.56 -14.42 -9.74
C ALA A 138 8.50 -12.98 -9.17
N PRO A 139 9.43 -12.53 -8.29
CA PRO A 139 9.38 -11.15 -7.77
C PRO A 139 9.63 -10.12 -8.89
N MET A 140 10.54 -10.42 -9.81
CA MET A 140 10.84 -9.56 -10.97
C MET A 140 9.62 -9.41 -11.88
N LYS A 141 8.94 -10.53 -12.19
CA LYS A 141 7.69 -10.49 -12.96
C LYS A 141 6.61 -9.67 -12.24
N LYS A 142 6.42 -9.88 -10.93
CA LYS A 142 5.45 -9.12 -10.12
C LYS A 142 5.72 -7.61 -10.17
N ASP A 143 6.98 -7.20 -10.00
CA ASP A 143 7.34 -5.78 -9.99
C ASP A 143 7.25 -5.16 -11.40
N MET A 144 7.64 -5.88 -12.47
CA MET A 144 7.44 -5.43 -13.86
C MET A 144 5.96 -5.29 -14.21
N THR A 145 5.11 -6.25 -13.81
CA THR A 145 3.66 -6.13 -13.97
C THR A 145 3.13 -4.95 -13.17
N THR A 146 3.61 -4.73 -11.95
CA THR A 146 3.22 -3.57 -11.13
C THR A 146 3.57 -2.26 -11.83
N LEU A 147 4.76 -2.17 -12.44
CA LEU A 147 5.22 -0.99 -13.17
C LEU A 147 4.26 -0.62 -14.31
N LEU A 148 3.76 -1.60 -15.06
CA LEU A 148 2.80 -1.37 -16.14
C LEU A 148 1.44 -0.84 -15.66
N HIS A 149 1.08 -1.11 -14.39
CA HIS A 149 -0.18 -0.66 -13.80
C HIS A 149 -0.04 0.66 -13.02
N VAL A 150 1.16 1.22 -12.87
CA VAL A 150 1.35 2.50 -12.20
C VAL A 150 0.69 3.61 -13.03
N PRO A 151 -0.18 4.45 -12.43
CA PRO A 151 -0.80 5.57 -13.13
C PRO A 151 0.25 6.49 -13.77
N GLY A 152 0.06 6.82 -15.06
CA GLY A 152 0.98 7.67 -15.82
C GLY A 152 2.12 6.90 -16.52
N VAL A 153 2.55 5.74 -16.01
CA VAL A 153 3.62 4.95 -16.64
C VAL A 153 3.19 4.35 -17.97
N GLN A 154 1.94 3.87 -18.07
CA GLN A 154 1.40 3.37 -19.33
C GLN A 154 1.46 4.45 -20.43
N GLY A 155 1.01 5.67 -20.13
CA GLY A 155 1.09 6.79 -21.07
C GLY A 155 2.53 7.17 -21.42
N ALA A 156 3.41 7.22 -20.41
CA ALA A 156 4.82 7.50 -20.60
C ALA A 156 5.52 6.45 -21.48
N MET A 157 5.19 5.17 -21.34
CA MET A 157 5.70 4.08 -22.17
C MET A 157 5.15 4.13 -23.59
N ILE A 158 3.85 4.41 -23.77
CA ILE A 158 3.24 4.57 -25.10
C ILE A 158 3.90 5.73 -25.84
N ASP A 159 4.08 6.88 -25.18
CA ASP A 159 4.79 8.02 -25.75
C ASP A 159 6.26 7.68 -26.08
N MET A 160 6.91 6.90 -25.23
CA MET A 160 8.30 6.47 -25.46
C MET A 160 8.38 5.55 -26.68
N MET A 161 7.46 4.60 -26.79
CA MET A 161 7.35 3.67 -27.93
C MET A 161 6.98 4.37 -29.24
N ALA A 162 6.45 5.59 -29.20
CA ALA A 162 6.22 6.44 -30.38
C ALA A 162 7.51 7.10 -30.90
N ASP A 163 8.57 7.17 -30.10
CA ASP A 163 9.89 7.64 -30.56
C ASP A 163 10.69 6.47 -31.15
N ALA A 164 11.11 6.64 -32.41
CA ALA A 164 11.82 5.65 -33.22
C ALA A 164 13.07 5.07 -32.52
N LYS A 165 13.72 5.84 -31.63
CA LYS A 165 14.85 5.35 -30.83
C LYS A 165 14.42 4.17 -29.96
N TYR A 166 13.35 4.33 -29.18
CA TYR A 166 12.91 3.32 -28.22
C TYR A 166 12.12 2.20 -28.90
N THR A 167 11.40 2.47 -30.00
CA THR A 167 10.75 1.42 -30.80
C THR A 167 11.74 0.32 -31.18
N SER A 168 12.94 0.68 -31.61
CA SER A 168 14.00 -0.28 -31.95
C SER A 168 14.44 -1.14 -30.77
N TYR A 169 14.41 -0.62 -29.54
CA TYR A 169 14.78 -1.36 -28.34
C TYR A 169 13.75 -2.44 -28.01
N PHE A 170 12.45 -2.12 -28.15
CA PHE A 170 11.37 -3.08 -27.94
C PHE A 170 11.29 -4.15 -29.05
N GLU A 171 11.55 -3.77 -30.30
CA GLU A 171 11.60 -4.74 -31.41
C GLU A 171 12.72 -5.77 -31.20
N ASN A 172 13.92 -5.34 -30.77
CA ASN A 172 15.03 -6.24 -30.47
C ASN A 172 14.72 -7.25 -29.36
N VAL A 173 13.95 -6.86 -28.33
CA VAL A 173 13.51 -7.80 -27.29
C VAL A 173 12.47 -8.76 -27.85
N SER A 174 11.52 -8.24 -28.63
CA SER A 174 10.47 -9.04 -29.26
C SER A 174 11.07 -10.09 -30.19
N THR A 175 12.11 -9.75 -30.97
CA THR A 175 12.80 -10.71 -31.85
C THR A 175 13.55 -11.77 -31.05
N VAL A 176 14.33 -11.39 -30.02
CA VAL A 176 15.05 -12.34 -29.17
C VAL A 176 14.11 -13.34 -28.49
N ILE A 177 12.93 -12.88 -28.05
CA ILE A 177 11.92 -13.77 -27.45
C ILE A 177 11.24 -14.64 -28.51
N LYS A 178 10.94 -14.09 -29.71
CA LYS A 178 10.31 -14.84 -30.81
C LYS A 178 11.23 -15.91 -31.41
N GLU A 179 12.55 -15.70 -31.38
CA GLU A 179 13.55 -16.66 -31.83
C GLU A 179 13.80 -17.82 -30.84
N GLY A 180 13.06 -17.86 -29.72
CA GLY A 180 13.18 -18.89 -28.70
C GLY A 180 14.20 -18.59 -27.60
N GLY A 181 14.69 -17.35 -27.52
CA GLY A 181 15.52 -16.87 -26.43
C GLY A 181 14.73 -16.64 -25.14
N SER A 182 15.40 -16.77 -24.00
CA SER A 182 14.79 -16.43 -22.70
C SER A 182 14.59 -14.92 -22.60
N VAL A 183 13.50 -14.48 -21.94
CA VAL A 183 13.25 -13.06 -21.61
C VAL A 183 14.46 -12.45 -20.90
N VAL A 184 15.15 -13.23 -20.06
CA VAL A 184 16.37 -12.81 -19.36
C VAL A 184 17.52 -12.52 -20.34
N GLU A 185 17.63 -13.24 -21.45
CA GLU A 185 18.67 -13.01 -22.46
C GLU A 185 18.39 -11.75 -23.28
N GLY A 186 17.12 -11.51 -23.63
CA GLY A 186 16.67 -10.26 -24.25
C GLY A 186 16.95 -9.06 -23.35
N VAL A 187 16.54 -9.14 -22.08
CA VAL A 187 16.77 -8.08 -21.10
C VAL A 187 18.26 -7.88 -20.80
N ALA A 188 19.05 -8.96 -20.73
CA ALA A 188 20.51 -8.88 -20.58
C ALA A 188 21.17 -8.15 -21.75
N SER A 189 20.70 -8.38 -22.98
CA SER A 189 21.22 -7.71 -24.18
C SER A 189 20.92 -6.21 -24.16
N MET A 190 19.71 -5.81 -23.74
CA MET A 190 19.36 -4.39 -23.57
C MET A 190 20.16 -3.72 -22.46
N PHE A 191 20.38 -4.45 -21.37
CA PHE A 191 21.13 -3.96 -20.22
C PHE A 191 22.60 -3.71 -20.58
N ALA A 192 23.23 -4.66 -21.29
CA ALA A 192 24.58 -4.48 -21.83
C ALA A 192 24.67 -3.33 -22.85
N GLY A 193 23.62 -3.13 -23.66
CA GLY A 193 23.52 -2.03 -24.61
C GLY A 193 23.24 -0.66 -24.00
N GLY A 194 23.01 -0.56 -22.68
CA GLY A 194 22.63 0.69 -22.01
C GLY A 194 21.22 1.18 -22.33
N GLN A 195 20.45 0.43 -23.12
CA GLN A 195 19.11 0.78 -23.56
C GLN A 195 18.14 0.88 -22.37
N LEU A 196 18.33 0.00 -21.38
CA LEU A 196 17.51 -0.04 -20.18
C LEU A 196 17.73 1.19 -19.28
N GLN A 197 18.95 1.73 -19.26
CA GLN A 197 19.29 2.96 -18.54
C GLN A 197 18.64 4.19 -19.17
N ASP A 198 18.66 4.28 -20.51
CA ASP A 198 18.01 5.36 -21.26
C ASP A 198 16.49 5.36 -21.00
N MET A 199 15.86 4.18 -21.08
CA MET A 199 14.44 4.01 -20.79
C MET A 199 14.10 4.34 -19.33
N ALA A 200 14.91 3.86 -18.39
CA ALA A 200 14.75 4.17 -16.97
C ALA A 200 14.80 5.68 -16.69
N THR A 201 15.76 6.38 -17.29
CA THR A 201 15.93 7.82 -17.13
C THR A 201 14.73 8.58 -17.71
N ALA A 202 14.31 8.23 -18.93
CA ALA A 202 13.15 8.86 -19.57
C ALA A 202 11.82 8.57 -18.84
N LEU A 203 11.67 7.39 -18.22
CA LEU A 203 10.50 7.08 -17.39
C LEU A 203 10.52 7.88 -16.07
N MET A 204 11.68 8.03 -15.42
CA MET A 204 11.79 8.82 -14.19
C MET A 204 11.55 10.31 -14.40
N GLU A 205 11.90 10.86 -15.57
CA GLU A 205 11.57 12.25 -15.94
C GLU A 205 10.06 12.50 -16.01
N LYS A 206 9.30 11.52 -16.50
CA LYS A 206 7.83 11.61 -16.63
C LYS A 206 7.09 11.21 -15.36
N CYS A 207 7.63 10.27 -14.59
CA CYS A 207 7.01 9.70 -13.40
C CYS A 207 8.07 9.51 -12.30
N PRO A 208 8.33 10.53 -11.44
CA PRO A 208 9.38 10.42 -10.41
C PRO A 208 9.04 9.39 -9.31
N ASP A 209 7.74 9.10 -9.11
CA ASP A 209 7.26 8.19 -8.07
C ASP A 209 7.60 6.71 -8.33
N ILE A 210 8.11 6.37 -9.51
CA ILE A 210 8.46 4.98 -9.86
C ILE A 210 9.86 4.58 -9.42
N LYS A 211 10.66 5.51 -8.87
CA LYS A 211 12.09 5.32 -8.63
C LYS A 211 12.37 4.05 -7.82
N ASP A 212 11.70 3.87 -6.70
CA ASP A 212 11.87 2.70 -5.81
C ASP A 212 11.52 1.38 -6.52
N LEU A 213 10.48 1.40 -7.35
CA LEU A 213 10.04 0.22 -8.12
C LEU A 213 11.05 -0.11 -9.23
N LEU A 214 11.58 0.91 -9.89
CA LEU A 214 12.59 0.78 -10.91
C LEU A 214 13.91 0.27 -10.33
N GLU A 215 14.33 0.77 -9.17
CA GLU A 215 15.47 0.25 -8.41
C GLU A 215 15.30 -1.25 -8.10
N SER A 216 14.13 -1.67 -7.60
CA SER A 216 13.82 -3.09 -7.35
C SER A 216 13.96 -3.95 -8.60
N ILE A 217 13.34 -3.53 -9.72
CA ILE A 217 13.36 -4.27 -10.99
C ILE A 217 14.78 -4.34 -11.55
N MET A 218 15.54 -3.26 -11.47
CA MET A 218 16.89 -3.16 -12.02
C MET A 218 17.90 -3.96 -11.20
N HIS A 219 17.78 -3.97 -9.87
CA HIS A 219 18.55 -4.90 -9.04
C HIS A 219 18.21 -6.34 -9.42
N ALA A 220 16.93 -6.69 -9.57
CA ALA A 220 16.50 -8.04 -9.94
C ALA A 220 17.12 -8.48 -11.26
N ILE A 221 17.13 -7.58 -12.25
CA ILE A 221 17.77 -7.80 -13.54
C ILE A 221 19.29 -7.95 -13.39
N GLN A 222 19.97 -7.10 -12.62
CA GLN A 222 21.42 -7.21 -12.38
C GLN A 222 21.80 -8.57 -11.79
N VAL A 223 21.01 -9.11 -10.86
CA VAL A 223 21.24 -10.43 -10.28
C VAL A 223 21.06 -11.55 -11.30
N GLN A 224 19.98 -11.50 -12.10
CA GLN A 224 19.72 -12.51 -13.13
C GLN A 224 20.78 -12.47 -14.25
N VAL A 225 21.19 -11.27 -14.68
CA VAL A 225 22.26 -11.08 -15.66
C VAL A 225 23.58 -11.60 -15.10
N HIS A 226 23.91 -11.29 -13.84
CA HIS A 226 25.11 -11.79 -13.19
C HIS A 226 25.12 -13.33 -13.11
N ALA A 227 24.00 -13.95 -12.72
CA ALA A 227 23.87 -15.41 -12.67
C ALA A 227 24.06 -16.05 -14.06
N HIS A 228 23.46 -15.47 -15.11
CA HIS A 228 23.58 -15.95 -16.49
C HIS A 228 25.02 -15.81 -17.02
N GLN A 229 25.67 -14.67 -16.76
CA GLN A 229 27.05 -14.44 -17.19
C GLN A 229 28.05 -15.30 -16.39
N GLN A 230 27.82 -15.52 -15.09
CA GLN A 230 28.63 -16.43 -14.27
C GLN A 230 28.57 -17.87 -14.79
N ALA A 231 27.40 -18.34 -15.26
CA ALA A 231 27.25 -19.65 -15.88
C ALA A 231 28.01 -19.76 -17.22
N LYS A 232 28.03 -18.69 -18.04
CA LYS A 232 28.80 -18.63 -19.29
C LYS A 232 30.32 -18.56 -19.07
N HIS A 233 30.76 -17.91 -17.99
CA HIS A 233 32.18 -17.69 -17.66
C HIS A 233 32.77 -18.71 -16.68
N ALA A 234 32.13 -19.86 -16.45
CA ALA A 234 32.48 -20.88 -15.45
C ALA A 234 33.97 -21.27 -15.42
N SER A 235 34.73 -20.44 -14.70
CA SER A 235 36.14 -20.61 -14.34
C SER A 235 36.13 -20.54 -12.82
N SER A 236 36.41 -21.66 -12.18
CA SER A 236 36.30 -21.83 -10.73
C SER A 236 37.28 -20.91 -9.97
N VAL A 237 36.81 -19.73 -9.57
CA VAL A 237 37.53 -18.90 -8.61
C VAL A 237 36.77 -18.96 -7.28
N SER A 238 37.08 -19.98 -6.49
CA SER A 238 36.61 -20.11 -5.10
C SER A 238 37.55 -19.32 -4.19
N GLN A 239 37.47 -17.99 -4.23
CA GLN A 239 38.09 -17.10 -3.24
C GLN A 239 37.06 -16.78 -2.15
N THR A 240 37.49 -16.80 -0.88
CA THR A 240 36.65 -16.41 0.25
C THR A 240 36.39 -14.91 0.21
N LEU A 241 35.13 -14.52 0.16
CA LEU A 241 34.72 -13.12 0.09
C LEU A 241 34.73 -12.45 1.47
N PRO A 242 35.02 -11.14 1.54
CA PRO A 242 34.92 -10.36 2.78
C PRO A 242 33.45 -10.24 3.23
N PRO A 243 33.20 -9.93 4.52
CA PRO A 243 31.84 -9.74 5.03
C PRO A 243 31.11 -8.63 4.25
N LEU A 244 29.79 -8.79 4.13
CA LEU A 244 28.92 -7.78 3.54
C LEU A 244 28.93 -6.49 4.40
N PRO A 245 28.70 -5.32 3.80
CA PRO A 245 28.71 -4.06 4.51
C PRO A 245 27.52 -3.94 5.47
N GLU A 246 27.67 -3.17 6.55
CA GLU A 246 26.59 -2.91 7.53
C GLU A 246 25.39 -2.18 6.91
N ASP A 247 25.65 -1.31 5.91
CA ASP A 247 24.63 -0.68 5.08
C ASP A 247 24.82 -1.09 3.61
N PRO A 248 24.06 -2.11 3.15
CA PRO A 248 24.11 -2.60 1.78
C PRO A 248 23.69 -1.55 0.74
N SER A 249 22.88 -0.57 1.11
CA SER A 249 22.35 0.44 0.18
C SER A 249 23.46 1.35 -0.39
N LEU A 250 24.56 1.51 0.36
CA LEU A 250 25.74 2.26 -0.07
C LEU A 250 26.33 1.71 -1.37
N VAL A 251 26.28 0.40 -1.61
CA VAL A 251 26.81 -0.20 -2.85
C VAL A 251 26.12 0.39 -4.08
N HIS A 252 24.81 0.61 -4.03
CA HIS A 252 24.07 1.19 -5.15
C HIS A 252 24.49 2.64 -5.40
N GLN A 253 24.56 3.46 -4.35
CA GLN A 253 24.97 4.86 -4.44
C GLN A 253 26.42 5.01 -4.93
N LEU A 254 27.30 4.12 -4.49
CA LEU A 254 28.71 4.11 -4.89
C LEU A 254 28.89 3.62 -6.32
N LEU A 255 28.11 2.64 -6.78
CA LEU A 255 28.09 2.25 -8.18
C LEU A 255 27.66 3.42 -9.08
N GLU A 256 26.62 4.16 -8.68
CA GLU A 256 26.19 5.36 -9.40
C GLU A 256 27.27 6.45 -9.39
N PHE A 257 27.91 6.69 -8.25
CA PHE A 257 28.99 7.68 -8.13
C PHE A 257 30.22 7.32 -8.99
N VAL A 258 30.64 6.06 -8.98
CA VAL A 258 31.85 5.60 -9.66
C VAL A 258 31.65 5.49 -11.18
N THR A 259 30.45 5.11 -11.63
CA THR A 259 30.20 4.91 -13.07
C THR A 259 29.45 6.06 -13.74
N GLY A 260 28.86 6.96 -12.96
CA GLY A 260 27.98 8.02 -13.44
C GLY A 260 26.67 7.51 -14.04
N LYS A 261 26.33 6.23 -13.81
CA LYS A 261 25.11 5.60 -14.32
C LYS A 261 24.23 5.16 -13.16
N PHE A 262 22.94 5.47 -13.25
CA PHE A 262 21.94 5.05 -12.26
C PHE A 262 21.97 3.51 -12.07
N PHE A 263 22.14 2.75 -13.15
CA PHE A 263 22.45 1.32 -13.09
C PHE A 263 23.70 0.95 -13.88
N THR A 264 24.52 0.11 -13.27
CA THR A 264 25.80 -0.34 -13.84
C THR A 264 25.72 -1.81 -14.18
N ASP A 265 26.19 -2.20 -15.38
CA ASP A 265 26.48 -3.59 -15.66
C ASP A 265 27.73 -4.02 -14.88
N LEU A 266 27.56 -4.93 -13.93
CA LEU A 266 28.64 -5.38 -13.05
C LEU A 266 29.80 -5.98 -13.85
N TRP A 267 29.52 -6.59 -14.99
CA TRP A 267 30.54 -7.17 -15.86
C TRP A 267 31.23 -6.16 -16.76
N SER A 268 30.72 -4.93 -16.85
CA SER A 268 31.40 -3.81 -17.51
C SER A 268 32.41 -3.09 -16.61
N LEU A 269 32.36 -3.33 -15.28
CA LEU A 269 33.22 -2.68 -14.31
C LEU A 269 34.69 -3.07 -14.50
N SER A 270 35.59 -2.09 -14.45
CA SER A 270 37.02 -2.37 -14.34
C SER A 270 37.35 -2.93 -12.95
N SER A 271 38.51 -3.59 -12.82
CA SER A 271 38.96 -4.11 -11.53
C SER A 271 39.11 -2.99 -10.49
N ASP A 272 39.58 -1.81 -10.93
CA ASP A 272 39.80 -0.64 -10.08
C ASP A 272 38.47 -0.03 -9.63
N GLN A 273 37.50 0.12 -10.53
CA GLN A 273 36.16 0.61 -10.19
C GLN A 273 35.46 -0.31 -9.18
N ALA A 274 35.54 -1.63 -9.39
CA ALA A 274 34.98 -2.59 -8.43
C ALA A 274 35.70 -2.51 -7.07
N GLY A 275 37.02 -2.29 -7.06
CA GLY A 275 37.80 -2.11 -5.85
C GLY A 275 37.44 -0.81 -5.10
N GLU A 276 37.19 0.27 -5.82
CA GLU A 276 36.80 1.57 -5.25
C GLU A 276 35.43 1.49 -4.55
N VAL A 277 34.46 0.78 -5.15
CA VAL A 277 33.16 0.51 -4.51
C VAL A 277 33.34 -0.28 -3.22
N MET A 278 34.13 -1.36 -3.25
CA MET A 278 34.41 -2.17 -2.04
C MET A 278 35.10 -1.36 -0.94
N PHE A 279 36.06 -0.51 -1.29
CA PHE A 279 36.80 0.31 -0.34
C PHE A 279 35.87 1.30 0.37
N ASN A 280 35.00 1.98 -0.39
CA ASN A 280 34.04 2.94 0.16
C ASN A 280 32.92 2.28 0.98
N CYS A 281 32.72 0.97 0.82
CA CYS A 281 31.85 0.17 1.68
C CYS A 281 32.54 -0.37 2.95
N GLY A 282 33.80 -0.02 3.20
CA GLY A 282 34.54 -0.39 4.42
C GLY A 282 35.40 -1.65 4.29
N VAL A 283 35.58 -2.20 3.10
CA VAL A 283 36.52 -3.32 2.88
C VAL A 283 37.96 -2.80 2.90
N SER A 284 38.85 -3.47 3.63
CA SER A 284 40.25 -3.05 3.71
C SER A 284 40.98 -3.18 2.38
N SER A 285 41.94 -2.28 2.11
CA SER A 285 42.73 -2.28 0.87
C SER A 285 43.50 -3.61 0.68
N GLU A 286 43.94 -4.23 1.77
CA GLU A 286 44.64 -5.53 1.76
C GLU A 286 43.73 -6.67 1.25
N GLN A 287 42.47 -6.69 1.69
CA GLN A 287 41.48 -7.66 1.22
C GLN A 287 41.13 -7.43 -0.25
N ILE A 288 41.00 -6.16 -0.68
CA ILE A 288 40.66 -5.83 -2.07
C ILE A 288 41.77 -6.25 -3.04
N GLN A 289 43.04 -6.00 -2.68
CA GLN A 289 44.19 -6.39 -3.50
C GLN A 289 44.35 -7.91 -3.65
N ALA A 290 43.91 -8.69 -2.66
CA ALA A 290 43.94 -10.15 -2.70
C ALA A 290 42.85 -10.76 -3.61
N LEU A 291 41.80 -10.02 -3.94
CA LEU A 291 40.66 -10.49 -4.73
C LEU A 291 40.86 -10.26 -6.23
N SER A 292 40.50 -11.26 -7.04
CA SER A 292 40.41 -11.11 -8.49
C SER A 292 39.26 -10.18 -8.88
N ARG A 293 39.27 -9.65 -10.11
CA ARG A 293 38.18 -8.83 -10.64
C ARG A 293 36.82 -9.53 -10.51
N GLU A 294 36.77 -10.82 -10.83
CA GLU A 294 35.56 -11.64 -10.77
C GLU A 294 35.07 -11.80 -9.32
N SER A 295 35.99 -11.93 -8.36
CA SER A 295 35.63 -12.00 -6.94
C SER A 295 35.13 -10.66 -6.39
N ARG A 296 35.70 -9.53 -6.85
CA ARG A 296 35.18 -8.20 -6.51
C ARG A 296 33.77 -7.98 -7.07
N ILE A 297 33.55 -8.36 -8.34
CA ILE A 297 32.22 -8.32 -8.98
C ILE A 297 31.22 -9.23 -8.23
N ARG A 298 31.64 -10.44 -7.84
CA ARG A 298 30.80 -11.35 -7.07
C ARG A 298 30.40 -10.77 -5.72
N TRP A 299 31.31 -10.12 -5.01
CA TRP A 299 30.99 -9.44 -3.74
C TRP A 299 29.95 -8.33 -3.91
N ILE A 300 30.09 -7.51 -4.97
CA ILE A 300 29.11 -6.48 -5.30
C ILE A 300 27.76 -7.11 -5.62
N ALA A 301 27.74 -8.20 -6.40
CA ALA A 301 26.52 -8.93 -6.73
C ALA A 301 25.84 -9.54 -5.49
N GLU A 302 26.59 -10.15 -4.58
CA GLU A 302 26.07 -10.67 -3.30
C GLU A 302 25.48 -9.57 -2.42
N THR A 303 26.08 -8.37 -2.44
CA THR A 303 25.50 -7.23 -1.72
C THR A 303 24.16 -6.79 -2.33
N ILE A 304 24.05 -6.77 -3.67
CA ILE A 304 22.78 -6.44 -4.35
C ILE A 304 21.70 -7.50 -4.07
N ILE A 305 22.05 -8.78 -4.01
CA ILE A 305 21.13 -9.86 -3.60
C ILE A 305 20.63 -9.60 -2.17
N HIS A 306 21.50 -9.18 -1.26
CA HIS A 306 21.10 -8.86 0.10
C HIS A 306 20.16 -7.65 0.17
N ILE A 307 20.40 -6.60 -0.64
CA ILE A 307 19.48 -5.45 -0.79
C ILE A 307 18.08 -5.91 -1.21
N GLN A 308 17.99 -6.83 -2.18
CA GLN A 308 16.68 -7.36 -2.61
C GLN A 308 15.94 -8.08 -1.50
N ALA A 309 16.63 -8.94 -0.76
CA ALA A 309 16.05 -9.65 0.38
C ALA A 309 15.53 -8.68 1.44
N MET A 310 16.30 -7.63 1.75
CA MET A 310 15.88 -6.57 2.67
C MET A 310 14.64 -5.80 2.15
N ASN A 311 14.63 -5.45 0.87
CA ASN A 311 13.50 -4.73 0.25
C ASN A 311 12.23 -5.57 0.24
N GLN A 312 12.33 -6.88 -0.02
CA GLN A 312 11.21 -7.82 0.08
C GLN A 312 10.69 -7.92 1.50
N ALA A 313 11.56 -8.11 2.49
CA ALA A 313 11.17 -8.15 3.90
C ALA A 313 10.47 -6.84 4.35
N ARG A 314 10.96 -5.69 3.89
CA ARG A 314 10.33 -4.38 4.15
C ARG A 314 8.95 -4.26 3.49
N LYS A 315 8.78 -4.79 2.28
CA LYS A 315 7.49 -4.82 1.56
C LYS A 315 6.48 -5.71 2.29
N GLU A 316 6.89 -6.90 2.74
CA GLU A 316 6.07 -7.81 3.53
C GLU A 316 5.66 -7.19 4.88
N GLN A 317 6.59 -6.52 5.56
CA GLN A 317 6.27 -5.78 6.79
C GLN A 317 5.28 -4.65 6.54
N LYS A 318 5.41 -3.92 5.43
CA LYS A 318 4.47 -2.86 5.05
C LYS A 318 3.09 -3.44 4.74
N GLU A 319 3.00 -4.55 4.00
CA GLU A 319 1.73 -5.23 3.72
C GLU A 319 1.08 -5.77 5.00
N LEU A 320 1.87 -6.32 5.93
CA LEU A 320 1.37 -6.77 7.22
C LEU A 320 0.89 -5.60 8.08
N ALA A 321 1.64 -4.49 8.10
CA ALA A 321 1.25 -3.27 8.80
C ALA A 321 0.00 -2.62 8.20
N GLU A 322 -0.17 -2.67 6.87
CA GLU A 322 -1.36 -2.16 6.18
C GLU A 322 -2.58 -3.05 6.45
N LYS A 323 -2.43 -4.38 6.44
CA LYS A 323 -3.48 -5.31 6.88
C LYS A 323 -3.84 -5.10 8.34
N ALA A 324 -2.85 -4.96 9.22
CA ALA A 324 -3.08 -4.66 10.63
C ALA A 324 -3.73 -3.28 10.83
N ALA A 325 -3.37 -2.28 10.03
CA ALA A 325 -3.99 -0.95 10.05
C ALA A 325 -5.43 -1.00 9.50
N GLN A 326 -5.71 -1.84 8.51
CA GLN A 326 -7.04 -2.05 7.97
C GLN A 326 -7.93 -2.82 8.95
N GLU A 327 -7.40 -3.83 9.64
CA GLU A 327 -8.07 -4.52 10.75
C GLU A 327 -8.29 -3.58 11.95
N ALA A 328 -7.30 -2.74 12.28
CA ALA A 328 -7.43 -1.70 13.31
C ALA A 328 -8.44 -0.62 12.89
N ALA A 329 -8.50 -0.24 11.62
CA ALA A 329 -9.48 0.69 11.08
C ALA A 329 -10.89 0.09 11.07
N LEU A 330 -11.05 -1.18 10.70
CA LEU A 330 -12.30 -1.94 10.84
C LEU A 330 -12.72 -2.05 12.31
N SER A 331 -11.75 -2.17 13.22
CA SER A 331 -11.99 -2.14 14.67
C SER A 331 -12.32 -0.74 15.20
N SER A 332 -11.77 0.34 14.62
CA SER A 332 -12.04 1.73 15.02
C SER A 332 -13.30 2.31 14.38
N THR A 333 -13.75 1.77 13.24
CA THR A 333 -15.00 2.18 12.56
C THR A 333 -16.25 1.76 13.34
N ASN A 334 -16.10 0.94 14.39
CA ASN A 334 -17.16 0.71 15.39
C ASN A 334 -17.37 1.91 16.35
N HIS A 335 -16.69 3.04 16.17
CA HIS A 335 -16.96 4.25 16.93
C HIS A 335 -17.01 5.50 16.03
N GLY A 336 -18.17 5.73 15.40
CA GLY A 336 -18.65 7.10 15.18
C GLY A 336 -18.59 7.70 13.77
N ILE A 337 -19.13 7.03 12.74
CA ILE A 337 -19.60 7.72 11.52
C ILE A 337 -21.03 7.26 11.21
N MET A 338 -21.94 8.23 11.11
CA MET A 338 -23.32 7.99 10.67
C MET A 338 -23.32 7.70 9.17
N ASP A 339 -23.35 6.41 8.78
CA ASP A 339 -23.68 6.04 7.39
C ASP A 339 -25.05 6.60 6.99
N ALA A 340 -25.12 7.25 5.84
CA ALA A 340 -26.32 7.90 5.32
C ALA A 340 -27.45 6.90 4.95
N ASP A 341 -27.17 5.59 4.94
CA ASP A 341 -28.15 4.53 4.66
C ASP A 341 -28.98 4.10 5.89
N ASP A 342 -28.70 4.64 7.08
CA ASP A 342 -29.37 4.28 8.34
C ASP A 342 -30.72 5.02 8.56
N VAL A 343 -31.14 5.88 7.63
CA VAL A 343 -32.25 6.84 7.85
C VAL A 343 -33.64 6.21 7.74
N ASP A 344 -33.81 5.06 7.07
CA ASP A 344 -35.14 4.50 6.77
C ASP A 344 -35.50 3.18 7.49
N SER A 345 -34.61 2.60 8.32
CA SER A 345 -34.94 1.38 9.07
C SER A 345 -35.26 1.65 10.54
N LYS A 346 -36.43 1.20 10.98
CA LYS A 346 -36.88 1.30 12.38
C LYS A 346 -35.96 0.47 13.30
N PRO A 347 -35.36 1.07 14.35
CA PRO A 347 -34.53 0.33 15.29
C PRO A 347 -35.36 -0.71 16.07
N SER A 348 -34.76 -1.86 16.37
CA SER A 348 -35.42 -2.99 17.04
C SER A 348 -34.58 -3.53 18.19
N VAL A 349 -35.26 -4.04 19.23
CA VAL A 349 -34.64 -4.73 20.35
C VAL A 349 -35.41 -5.99 20.70
N ALA A 350 -34.68 -7.09 20.90
CA ALA A 350 -35.16 -8.33 21.45
C ALA A 350 -34.62 -8.55 22.87
N PHE A 351 -35.49 -9.06 23.74
CA PHE A 351 -35.20 -9.48 25.12
C PHE A 351 -34.79 -10.94 25.07
N MET A 352 -33.62 -11.25 25.61
CA MET A 352 -33.05 -12.59 25.62
C MET A 352 -33.27 -13.29 26.96
N GLY A 353 -33.46 -12.54 28.04
CA GLY A 353 -33.73 -13.10 29.37
C GLY A 353 -33.31 -12.20 30.52
N ASP A 354 -33.77 -12.56 31.72
CA ASP A 354 -33.34 -11.94 32.96
C ASP A 354 -31.97 -12.50 33.37
N VAL A 355 -31.00 -11.61 33.58
CA VAL A 355 -29.68 -11.98 34.12
C VAL A 355 -29.73 -12.01 35.64
N SER A 356 -30.52 -11.12 36.25
CA SER A 356 -30.76 -11.08 37.69
C SER A 356 -32.25 -10.92 37.99
N PHE A 357 -32.66 -11.39 39.17
CA PHE A 357 -34.05 -11.31 39.67
C PHE A 357 -35.10 -11.74 38.62
N PRO A 358 -35.12 -13.02 38.20
CA PRO A 358 -36.16 -13.54 37.30
C PRO A 358 -37.58 -13.26 37.84
N ASP A 359 -38.58 -13.31 36.97
CA ASP A 359 -39.97 -13.04 37.33
C ASP A 359 -40.42 -13.82 38.59
N GLY A 360 -41.06 -13.10 39.51
CA GLY A 360 -41.52 -13.64 40.79
C GLY A 360 -40.44 -13.69 41.89
N SER A 361 -39.27 -13.08 41.67
CA SER A 361 -38.21 -13.01 42.67
C SER A 361 -38.68 -12.33 43.97
N THR A 362 -38.32 -12.92 45.11
CA THR A 362 -38.72 -12.38 46.42
C THR A 362 -37.68 -11.38 46.94
N VAL A 363 -38.14 -10.20 47.34
CA VAL A 363 -37.30 -9.11 47.87
C VAL A 363 -37.88 -8.63 49.20
N ARG A 364 -37.06 -8.22 50.17
CA ARG A 364 -37.60 -7.68 51.44
C ARG A 364 -38.03 -6.24 51.28
N ALA A 365 -39.04 -5.84 52.05
CA ALA A 365 -39.54 -4.47 52.07
C ALA A 365 -38.43 -3.47 52.41
N GLY A 366 -38.17 -2.51 51.51
CA GLY A 366 -37.16 -1.46 51.66
C GLY A 366 -35.76 -1.81 51.12
N ASP A 367 -35.50 -3.06 50.73
CA ASP A 367 -34.19 -3.46 50.21
C ASP A 367 -33.91 -2.85 48.83
N SER A 368 -32.67 -2.41 48.60
CA SER A 368 -32.18 -2.05 47.28
C SER A 368 -31.67 -3.29 46.54
N PHE A 369 -31.92 -3.36 45.23
CA PHE A 369 -31.50 -4.46 44.37
C PHE A 369 -31.19 -3.97 42.95
N VAL A 370 -30.30 -4.67 42.25
CA VAL A 370 -29.91 -4.34 40.88
C VAL A 370 -30.60 -5.31 39.92
N LYS A 371 -31.41 -4.79 39.01
CA LYS A 371 -32.10 -5.57 37.99
C LYS A 371 -31.37 -5.47 36.65
N THR A 372 -30.86 -6.59 36.16
CA THR A 372 -30.15 -6.75 34.89
C THR A 372 -30.94 -7.60 33.89
N TRP A 373 -31.13 -7.07 32.67
CA TRP A 373 -31.70 -7.79 31.53
C TRP A 373 -30.67 -7.96 30.42
N ARG A 374 -30.73 -9.08 29.70
CA ARG A 374 -29.95 -9.29 28.47
C ARG A 374 -30.78 -8.91 27.26
N LEU A 375 -30.29 -7.96 26.48
CA LEU A 375 -30.93 -7.44 25.28
C LEU A 375 -30.06 -7.72 24.05
N LYS A 376 -30.70 -7.87 22.88
CA LYS A 376 -30.06 -8.04 21.58
C LYS A 376 -30.59 -7.01 20.61
N ASN A 377 -29.71 -6.39 19.81
CA ASN A 377 -30.15 -5.67 18.63
C ASN A 377 -30.52 -6.69 17.54
N ASP A 378 -31.81 -6.90 17.33
CA ASP A 378 -32.36 -7.76 16.28
C ASP A 378 -32.80 -6.97 15.03
N GLY A 379 -32.52 -5.66 15.01
CA GLY A 379 -32.76 -4.78 13.87
C GLY A 379 -31.71 -4.91 12.79
N LYS A 380 -31.97 -4.25 11.65
CA LYS A 380 -31.03 -4.14 10.53
C LYS A 380 -30.04 -2.98 10.68
N THR A 381 -30.32 -2.07 11.61
CA THR A 381 -29.57 -0.84 11.85
C THR A 381 -29.06 -0.81 13.29
N ARG A 382 -27.98 -0.07 13.53
CA ARG A 382 -27.46 0.12 14.90
C ARG A 382 -28.46 0.88 15.76
N TRP A 383 -28.43 0.68 17.08
CA TRP A 383 -29.23 1.52 17.97
C TRP A 383 -28.78 2.98 17.88
N PRO A 384 -29.72 3.95 17.86
CA PRO A 384 -29.39 5.37 17.81
C PRO A 384 -28.45 5.80 18.94
N ALA A 385 -27.59 6.78 18.67
CA ALA A 385 -26.76 7.38 19.70
C ALA A 385 -27.62 7.95 20.84
N LYS A 386 -27.10 7.89 22.07
CA LYS A 386 -27.80 8.36 23.28
C LYS A 386 -29.18 7.70 23.45
N THR A 387 -29.28 6.41 23.13
CA THR A 387 -30.47 5.62 23.48
C THR A 387 -30.58 5.56 25.00
N GLU A 388 -31.80 5.68 25.52
CA GLU A 388 -32.08 5.66 26.96
C GLU A 388 -33.06 4.55 27.30
N LEU A 389 -32.85 3.93 28.45
CA LEU A 389 -33.81 3.00 29.04
C LEU A 389 -34.81 3.77 29.92
N VAL A 390 -36.09 3.66 29.60
CA VAL A 390 -37.16 4.39 30.31
C VAL A 390 -38.22 3.44 30.86
N CYS A 391 -38.68 3.73 32.07
CA CYS A 391 -39.87 3.10 32.64
C CYS A 391 -41.11 3.65 31.90
N VAL A 392 -41.91 2.77 31.31
CA VAL A 392 -43.06 3.13 30.46
C VAL A 392 -44.41 2.82 31.12
N GLY A 393 -44.41 2.27 32.33
CA GLY A 393 -45.60 2.05 33.15
C GLY A 393 -45.40 0.96 34.21
N GLY A 394 -46.46 0.69 34.98
CA GLY A 394 -46.40 -0.22 36.11
C GLY A 394 -45.94 0.48 37.39
N ASP A 395 -45.32 -0.28 38.28
CA ASP A 395 -44.73 0.22 39.51
C ASP A 395 -43.34 0.81 39.25
N HIS A 396 -43.13 2.03 39.74
CA HIS A 396 -41.84 2.71 39.70
C HIS A 396 -40.99 2.22 40.87
N LEU A 397 -39.99 1.40 40.56
CA LEU A 397 -39.08 0.78 41.51
C LEU A 397 -37.68 1.40 41.42
N GLU A 398 -37.42 2.23 40.42
CA GLU A 398 -36.14 2.90 40.22
C GLU A 398 -35.82 3.90 41.34
N THR A 399 -34.55 3.97 41.74
CA THR A 399 -34.07 4.99 42.68
C THR A 399 -33.77 6.29 41.93
N GLU A 400 -33.88 7.47 42.58
CA GLU A 400 -33.87 8.81 41.95
C GLU A 400 -32.80 9.00 40.85
N SER A 401 -33.31 8.87 39.62
CA SER A 401 -32.88 9.33 38.28
C SER A 401 -31.40 9.54 37.96
N SER A 402 -30.80 8.51 37.36
CA SER A 402 -29.92 8.72 36.21
C SER A 402 -30.56 8.07 34.99
N LEU A 403 -30.74 8.84 33.91
CA LEU A 403 -31.10 8.28 32.61
C LEU A 403 -30.06 7.21 32.28
N ILE A 404 -30.50 5.96 32.14
CA ILE A 404 -29.58 4.85 31.87
C ILE A 404 -29.27 4.92 30.39
N SER A 405 -28.12 5.54 30.09
CA SER A 405 -27.61 5.66 28.75
C SER A 405 -27.16 4.29 28.25
N ILE A 406 -27.74 3.87 27.13
CA ILE A 406 -27.41 2.63 26.45
C ILE A 406 -26.44 2.95 25.32
N PRO A 407 -25.29 2.25 25.24
CA PRO A 407 -24.34 2.48 24.16
C PRO A 407 -24.95 2.10 22.80
N ILE A 408 -24.34 2.64 21.73
CA ILE A 408 -24.67 2.25 20.35
C ILE A 408 -24.39 0.76 20.20
N LEU A 409 -25.41 -0.02 19.86
CA LEU A 409 -25.31 -1.47 19.69
C LEU A 409 -25.46 -1.83 18.21
N PRO A 410 -24.45 -2.43 17.55
CA PRO A 410 -24.57 -2.90 16.17
C PRO A 410 -25.58 -4.05 16.01
N PRO A 411 -26.14 -4.25 14.79
CA PRO A 411 -27.00 -5.40 14.48
C PRO A 411 -26.42 -6.74 14.93
N GLY A 412 -27.24 -7.59 15.55
CA GLY A 412 -26.87 -8.93 15.99
C GLY A 412 -26.08 -9.01 17.31
N LYS A 413 -25.60 -7.88 17.87
CA LYS A 413 -24.88 -7.85 19.14
C LYS A 413 -25.82 -7.84 20.35
N MET A 414 -25.30 -8.27 21.50
CA MET A 414 -26.03 -8.33 22.78
C MET A 414 -25.38 -7.43 23.84
N ILE A 415 -26.19 -6.99 24.80
CA ILE A 415 -25.76 -6.18 25.94
C ILE A 415 -26.57 -6.54 27.19
N ASP A 416 -25.94 -6.47 28.35
CA ASP A 416 -26.59 -6.58 29.65
C ASP A 416 -26.83 -5.17 30.22
N VAL A 417 -28.09 -4.84 30.51
CA VAL A 417 -28.51 -3.52 30.99
C VAL A 417 -29.01 -3.64 32.42
N SER A 418 -28.43 -2.85 33.33
CA SER A 418 -28.73 -2.89 34.77
C SER A 418 -29.40 -1.60 35.26
N VAL A 419 -30.38 -1.74 36.15
CA VAL A 419 -31.07 -0.63 36.84
C VAL A 419 -31.00 -0.86 38.35
N ASP A 420 -30.62 0.17 39.09
CA ASP A 420 -30.73 0.19 40.55
C ASP A 420 -32.17 0.47 40.98
N MET A 421 -32.75 -0.47 41.72
CA MET A 421 -34.14 -0.44 42.16
C MET A 421 -34.26 -0.56 43.69
N GLN A 422 -35.34 -0.04 44.26
CA GLN A 422 -35.69 -0.19 45.67
C GLN A 422 -37.07 -0.84 45.81
N ALA A 423 -37.14 -1.90 46.61
CA ALA A 423 -38.39 -2.58 46.94
C ALA A 423 -39.26 -1.70 47.85
N PRO A 424 -40.56 -1.48 47.51
CA PRO A 424 -41.48 -0.71 48.34
C PRO A 424 -41.62 -1.27 49.75
N SER A 425 -42.01 -0.42 50.71
CA SER A 425 -42.16 -0.86 52.11
C SER A 425 -43.40 -1.73 52.36
N LYS A 426 -44.37 -1.72 51.44
CA LYS A 426 -45.62 -2.49 51.57
C LYS A 426 -45.42 -3.87 50.93
N PRO A 427 -45.70 -4.98 51.63
CA PRO A 427 -45.65 -6.31 51.03
C PRO A 427 -46.74 -6.48 49.98
N ALA A 428 -46.34 -6.68 48.72
CA ALA A 428 -47.20 -6.95 47.58
C ALA A 428 -46.35 -7.45 46.40
N ARG A 429 -46.99 -7.86 45.31
CA ARG A 429 -46.32 -8.09 44.03
C ARG A 429 -46.24 -6.74 43.28
N TYR A 430 -45.06 -6.42 42.77
CA TYR A 430 -44.79 -5.19 42.04
C TYR A 430 -44.24 -5.51 40.66
N THR A 431 -44.75 -4.83 39.64
CA THR A 431 -44.34 -5.03 38.25
C THR A 431 -44.06 -3.71 37.55
N GLY A 432 -42.82 -3.48 37.12
CA GLY A 432 -42.40 -2.30 36.37
C GLY A 432 -42.09 -2.64 34.91
N TYR A 433 -42.55 -1.82 33.97
CA TYR A 433 -42.35 -2.04 32.54
C TYR A 433 -41.36 -1.07 31.93
N TRP A 434 -40.48 -1.56 31.08
CA TRP A 434 -39.34 -0.83 30.55
C TRP A 434 -39.24 -0.92 29.04
N ARG A 435 -38.69 0.12 28.41
CA ARG A 435 -38.49 0.19 26.95
C ARG A 435 -37.36 1.15 26.59
N LEU A 436 -36.72 0.91 25.44
CA LEU A 436 -35.72 1.82 24.88
C LEU A 436 -36.38 3.02 24.19
N SER A 437 -35.75 4.19 24.35
CA SER A 437 -36.17 5.47 23.75
C SER A 437 -34.99 6.16 23.07
N THR A 438 -35.24 6.83 21.95
CA THR A 438 -34.28 7.74 21.33
C THR A 438 -34.28 9.11 22.03
N THR A 439 -33.30 9.96 21.71
CA THR A 439 -33.20 11.35 22.17
C THR A 439 -34.43 12.20 21.83
N ASP A 440 -35.13 11.85 20.75
CA ASP A 440 -36.34 12.54 20.30
C ASP A 440 -37.59 12.05 21.06
N GLY A 441 -37.42 11.18 22.07
CA GLY A 441 -38.51 10.57 22.84
C GLY A 441 -39.24 9.44 22.12
N LYS A 442 -38.75 8.98 20.96
CA LYS A 442 -39.38 7.89 20.20
C LYS A 442 -38.97 6.55 20.81
N ARG A 443 -39.96 5.80 21.31
CA ARG A 443 -39.77 4.47 21.90
C ARG A 443 -39.69 3.40 20.83
N PHE A 444 -38.77 2.45 20.96
CA PHE A 444 -38.57 1.37 19.97
C PHE A 444 -38.35 -0.02 20.59
N GLY A 445 -38.41 -1.04 19.73
CA GLY A 445 -38.42 -2.47 20.06
C GLY A 445 -39.44 -2.90 21.13
N GLN A 446 -39.25 -4.07 21.74
CA GLN A 446 -40.24 -4.66 22.63
C GLN A 446 -40.14 -4.16 24.08
N ARG A 447 -41.24 -4.37 24.83
CA ARG A 447 -41.33 -4.05 26.26
C ARG A 447 -40.84 -5.24 27.08
N PHE A 448 -40.01 -4.98 28.07
CA PHE A 448 -39.57 -5.96 29.07
C PHE A 448 -39.94 -5.44 30.46
N TRP A 449 -39.81 -6.26 31.49
CA TRP A 449 -40.34 -5.92 32.82
C TRP A 449 -39.46 -6.44 33.95
N VAL A 450 -39.71 -5.87 35.12
CA VAL A 450 -39.30 -6.41 36.42
C VAL A 450 -40.57 -6.89 37.13
N ASP A 451 -40.53 -8.07 37.72
CA ASP A 451 -41.62 -8.61 38.52
C ASP A 451 -41.07 -9.19 39.82
N ILE A 452 -41.41 -8.56 40.93
CA ILE A 452 -40.92 -8.93 42.26
C ILE A 452 -42.07 -9.15 43.23
N LEU A 453 -41.85 -10.05 44.19
CA LEU A 453 -42.71 -10.25 45.34
C LEU A 453 -42.04 -9.65 46.57
N VAL A 454 -42.58 -8.53 47.06
CA VAL A 454 -42.09 -7.90 48.27
C VAL A 454 -42.70 -8.58 49.50
N VAL A 455 -41.84 -9.08 50.38
CA VAL A 455 -42.24 -9.70 51.66
C VAL A 455 -41.91 -8.79 52.83
N GLY A 456 -42.80 -8.77 53.83
CA GLY A 456 -42.63 -7.94 55.02
C GLY A 456 -41.45 -8.41 55.88
N ASN A 457 -40.78 -7.45 56.51
CA ASN A 457 -39.78 -7.74 57.52
C ASN A 457 -40.49 -8.39 58.71
N LYS A 458 -40.10 -9.61 59.09
CA LYS A 458 -40.55 -10.21 60.35
C LYS A 458 -40.08 -9.30 61.48
N THR A 459 -40.99 -8.51 62.03
CA THR A 459 -40.83 -7.88 63.34
C THR A 459 -40.67 -9.01 64.35
N THR A 460 -39.45 -9.18 64.89
CA THR A 460 -39.22 -9.92 66.12
C THR A 460 -40.13 -9.31 67.18
N THR A 461 -41.15 -10.07 67.56
CA THR A 461 -42.09 -9.74 68.62
C THR A 461 -41.29 -9.47 69.90
N HIS A 462 -41.43 -8.25 70.44
CA HIS A 462 -41.10 -7.96 71.82
C HIS A 462 -42.02 -8.81 72.70
N GLU A 463 -41.51 -9.95 73.19
CA GLU A 463 -42.13 -10.66 74.31
C GLU A 463 -41.55 -10.12 75.63
N LEU A 464 -42.47 -9.81 76.55
CA LEU A 464 -42.25 -9.07 77.77
C LEU A 464 -41.25 -9.73 78.74
N LYS A 465 -40.35 -8.93 79.33
CA LYS A 465 -39.70 -9.27 80.61
C LYS A 465 -40.26 -8.38 81.73
N PRO A 466 -40.78 -8.93 82.84
CA PRO A 466 -40.92 -8.20 84.11
C PRO A 466 -39.59 -8.12 84.87
N PRO A 467 -39.38 -7.09 85.72
CA PRO A 467 -38.06 -6.67 86.18
C PRO A 467 -37.63 -7.24 87.55
N ALA A 468 -36.32 -7.02 87.80
CA ALA A 468 -35.61 -6.91 89.08
C ALA A 468 -35.29 -8.18 89.89
N SER A 469 -33.98 -8.42 90.08
CA SER A 469 -33.26 -8.33 91.38
C SER A 469 -31.78 -8.70 91.20
N ASN A 470 -30.88 -7.72 91.45
CA ASN A 470 -29.63 -7.79 92.25
C ASN A 470 -28.59 -8.93 91.99
N GLU A 471 -27.25 -8.76 91.94
CA GLU A 471 -26.34 -7.65 92.28
C GLU A 471 -24.86 -8.05 91.95
N VAL A 472 -23.94 -7.04 91.94
CA VAL A 472 -22.45 -7.06 92.10
C VAL A 472 -21.56 -7.68 90.97
N VAL A 473 -20.48 -7.09 90.42
CA VAL A 473 -19.22 -6.47 90.94
C VAL A 473 -18.46 -5.74 89.80
N LEU A 474 -18.24 -4.41 89.89
CA LEU A 474 -16.98 -3.59 90.01
C LEU A 474 -16.11 -3.25 88.75
N PRO A 475 -15.39 -2.08 88.76
CA PRO A 475 -15.01 -1.26 87.59
C PRO A 475 -13.51 -0.85 87.51
N ALA A 476 -13.12 -0.05 86.50
CA ALA A 476 -12.06 1.00 86.52
C ALA A 476 -11.90 1.58 85.08
N ALA A 477 -12.16 2.86 84.77
CA ALA A 477 -11.54 4.14 85.15
C ALA A 477 -10.66 4.71 83.99
N ALA A 478 -10.96 5.96 83.61
CA ALA A 478 -10.34 6.83 82.58
C ALA A 478 -8.94 7.37 83.04
N PRO A 479 -8.28 8.43 82.48
CA PRO A 479 -8.59 9.38 81.39
C PRO A 479 -7.37 9.84 80.52
N GLN A 480 -7.51 10.96 79.77
CA GLN A 480 -6.55 11.60 78.86
C GLN A 480 -5.66 12.75 79.46
N VAL A 481 -4.64 13.12 78.66
CA VAL A 481 -3.92 14.41 78.43
C VAL A 481 -2.64 14.71 79.24
N VAL A 482 -1.56 15.16 78.53
CA VAL A 482 -0.69 16.35 78.79
C VAL A 482 0.54 16.42 77.82
N LEU A 483 0.82 17.63 77.28
CA LEU A 483 2.00 18.15 76.52
C LEU A 483 3.08 18.71 77.50
N PRO A 484 4.37 19.08 77.19
CA PRO A 484 4.79 20.01 76.09
C PRO A 484 6.29 20.03 75.60
N ALA A 485 6.58 21.00 74.69
CA ALA A 485 7.78 21.87 74.54
C ALA A 485 9.00 21.50 73.63
N ALA A 486 9.30 22.37 72.64
CA ALA A 486 10.48 23.28 72.56
C ALA A 486 10.76 23.82 71.12
N ALA A 487 11.19 25.09 71.01
CA ALA A 487 11.78 25.76 69.82
C ALA A 487 13.23 26.20 70.15
N PRO A 488 14.12 26.59 69.20
CA PRO A 488 14.08 27.90 68.50
C PRO A 488 14.60 27.91 67.02
N GLN A 489 14.59 29.11 66.41
CA GLN A 489 14.67 29.47 64.98
C GLN A 489 16.09 29.62 64.35
N VAL A 490 16.19 29.84 63.01
CA VAL A 490 16.77 31.04 62.32
C VAL A 490 16.94 30.89 60.77
N VAL A 491 16.17 31.69 60.00
CA VAL A 491 16.45 32.62 58.85
C VAL A 491 17.05 32.20 57.48
N GLY A 492 16.29 32.53 56.41
CA GLY A 492 16.71 33.38 55.25
C GLY A 492 16.52 32.78 53.85
N ALA A 493 16.14 33.46 52.76
CA ALA A 493 15.50 34.76 52.49
C ALA A 493 15.19 34.85 50.96
N ALA A 494 14.02 35.44 50.64
CA ALA A 494 13.74 36.37 49.52
C ALA A 494 13.63 35.91 48.03
N ALA A 495 12.43 36.20 47.48
CA ALA A 495 12.09 36.49 46.07
C ALA A 495 12.37 38.02 45.78
N PRO A 496 12.09 38.66 44.61
CA PRO A 496 11.11 38.29 43.55
C PRO A 496 11.37 38.72 42.07
N GLN A 497 10.52 38.19 41.17
CA GLN A 497 9.79 38.80 40.03
C GLN A 497 10.47 39.35 38.73
N ASN A 498 10.03 38.76 37.59
CA ASN A 498 9.19 39.36 36.51
C ASN A 498 9.71 39.42 35.04
N PHE A 499 8.72 39.20 34.14
CA PHE A 499 8.53 39.64 32.73
C PHE A 499 9.12 38.84 31.51
N PHE A 500 8.19 38.34 30.68
CA PHE A 500 8.25 37.96 29.24
C PHE A 500 8.48 39.21 28.32
N PRO A 501 8.53 39.18 26.94
CA PRO A 501 8.28 38.10 25.94
C PRO A 501 9.21 38.06 24.66
N THR A 502 8.99 37.01 23.82
CA THR A 502 9.04 36.86 22.33
C THR A 502 10.24 37.32 21.43
N ALA A 503 10.72 36.40 20.58
CA ALA A 503 10.86 36.49 19.08
C ALA A 503 12.16 35.87 18.49
N VAL A 504 11.99 35.12 17.39
CA VAL A 504 13.02 34.57 16.46
C VAL A 504 13.36 35.64 15.39
N PRO A 505 14.52 35.65 14.68
CA PRO A 505 14.63 34.91 13.41
C PRO A 505 16.06 34.43 12.97
N LYS A 506 16.04 33.65 11.89
CA LYS A 506 17.12 33.05 11.05
C LYS A 506 18.14 34.06 10.47
N THR A 507 19.37 33.61 10.15
CA THR A 507 19.91 33.44 8.75
C THR A 507 21.46 33.51 8.59
N PHE A 508 21.96 32.60 7.73
CA PHE A 508 22.96 32.74 6.64
C PHE A 508 24.51 32.92 6.81
N TYR A 509 25.19 32.14 5.94
CA TYR A 509 26.45 32.28 5.18
C TYR A 509 27.85 31.95 5.78
N ALA A 510 28.43 30.90 5.16
CA ALA A 510 29.70 30.84 4.40
C ALA A 510 31.07 30.97 5.09
N GLY A 511 31.96 30.02 4.72
CA GLY A 511 33.21 30.39 4.05
C GLY A 511 34.53 30.03 4.72
N ALA A 512 35.22 29.05 4.10
CA ALA A 512 36.67 28.99 3.83
C ALA A 512 37.69 28.67 4.95
N ALA A 513 38.54 27.69 4.63
CA ALA A 513 39.80 27.29 5.28
C ALA A 513 40.92 28.35 5.07
N PRO A 514 42.11 28.28 5.74
CA PRO A 514 43.12 27.27 5.40
C PRO A 514 44.07 26.77 6.55
N GLN A 515 44.88 25.81 6.10
CA GLN A 515 45.93 24.91 6.63
C GLN A 515 47.02 25.37 7.63
N VAL A 516 47.79 24.34 8.07
CA VAL A 516 49.23 24.26 8.46
C VAL A 516 49.42 23.93 9.96
N ALA A 517 50.31 23.05 10.46
CA ALA A 517 51.02 21.84 10.03
C ALA A 517 51.82 21.33 11.27
N VAL A 518 52.13 20.02 11.31
CA VAL A 518 53.23 19.34 12.03
C VAL A 518 53.35 19.44 13.58
N ALA A 519 53.18 18.30 14.28
CA ALA A 519 54.24 17.67 15.10
C ALA A 519 53.68 16.54 16.00
N ALA A 520 54.14 15.32 15.79
CA ALA A 520 54.28 14.27 16.81
C ALA A 520 55.80 14.15 17.14
N PRO A 521 56.27 13.40 18.16
CA PRO A 521 55.58 12.58 19.16
C PRO A 521 56.10 12.79 20.61
N GLU A 522 55.45 12.21 21.62
CA GLU A 522 56.20 11.60 22.73
C GLU A 522 55.40 10.49 23.42
N VAL A 523 56.08 9.35 23.57
CA VAL A 523 55.60 8.07 24.06
C VAL A 523 55.84 8.02 25.56
N VAL A 524 54.81 7.72 26.36
CA VAL A 524 55.00 7.10 27.68
C VAL A 524 54.14 5.84 27.76
N SER A 525 54.87 4.75 27.95
CA SER A 525 54.45 3.37 28.03
C SER A 525 53.74 3.06 29.35
N GLN A 526 52.61 2.36 29.31
CA GLN A 526 52.19 1.43 30.37
C GLN A 526 51.55 0.18 29.75
N ALA A 527 52.09 -0.97 30.15
CA ALA A 527 51.68 -2.32 29.78
C ALA A 527 50.59 -2.87 30.76
N PRO A 528 49.92 -3.99 30.43
CA PRO A 528 48.48 -4.20 30.67
C PRO A 528 48.13 -4.94 31.97
N PRO A 529 46.87 -4.83 32.46
CA PRO A 529 46.25 -5.87 33.26
C PRO A 529 45.45 -6.85 32.37
N ALA A 530 45.51 -8.12 32.77
CA ALA A 530 44.98 -9.31 32.10
C ALA A 530 43.42 -9.36 32.04
N PRO A 531 42.84 -10.27 31.23
CA PRO A 531 41.50 -10.14 30.67
C PRO A 531 40.40 -10.52 31.65
N VAL A 532 39.35 -9.70 31.72
CA VAL A 532 38.08 -10.08 32.36
C VAL A 532 37.13 -10.53 31.26
N VAL A 533 36.71 -11.78 31.40
CA VAL A 533 35.84 -12.57 30.54
C VAL A 533 34.57 -11.81 30.17
N VAL A 534 34.42 -11.51 28.88
CA VAL A 534 33.15 -11.09 28.29
C VAL A 534 32.37 -12.36 27.96
N SER A 535 31.23 -12.55 28.62
CA SER A 535 30.27 -13.59 28.28
C SER A 535 29.80 -13.39 26.84
N ALA A 536 30.00 -14.42 26.02
CA ALA A 536 29.59 -14.46 24.62
C ALA A 536 28.09 -14.18 24.44
N PRO A 537 27.66 -13.62 23.30
CA PRO A 537 26.26 -13.51 22.96
C PRO A 537 25.68 -14.93 22.80
N VAL A 538 24.58 -15.19 23.50
CA VAL A 538 23.81 -16.43 23.35
C VAL A 538 23.20 -16.43 21.95
N VAL A 539 23.71 -17.34 21.11
CA VAL A 539 23.07 -17.76 19.87
C VAL A 539 21.73 -18.39 20.23
N VAL A 540 20.62 -17.74 19.87
CA VAL A 540 19.29 -18.37 19.93
C VAL A 540 19.23 -19.36 18.77
N GLN A 541 19.47 -20.63 19.07
CA GLN A 541 19.25 -21.73 18.13
C GLN A 541 17.76 -21.80 17.76
N ALA A 542 17.47 -21.97 16.47
CA ALA A 542 16.13 -22.23 15.97
C ALA A 542 15.50 -23.42 16.72
N ALA A 543 14.28 -23.25 17.21
CA ALA A 543 13.60 -24.29 17.99
C ALA A 543 13.44 -25.57 17.14
N PRO A 544 13.92 -26.74 17.63
CA PRO A 544 13.75 -27.99 16.91
C PRO A 544 12.26 -28.38 16.85
N TYR A 545 11.85 -28.95 15.71
CA TYR A 545 10.50 -29.49 15.45
C TYR A 545 9.37 -28.44 15.32
N ALA A 546 9.65 -27.28 14.69
CA ALA A 546 8.67 -26.21 14.49
C ALA A 546 7.47 -26.63 13.62
N SER A 547 7.72 -27.39 12.54
CA SER A 547 6.69 -27.94 11.65
C SER A 547 5.75 -28.93 12.36
N GLU A 548 6.29 -29.74 13.25
CA GLU A 548 5.59 -30.77 13.99
C GLU A 548 4.75 -30.17 15.13
N LEU A 549 5.23 -29.07 15.72
CA LEU A 549 4.46 -28.26 16.68
C LEU A 549 3.23 -27.62 16.03
N GLU A 550 3.38 -27.06 14.84
CA GLU A 550 2.26 -26.50 14.07
C GLU A 550 1.24 -27.57 13.68
N ALA A 551 1.70 -28.78 13.35
CA ALA A 551 0.81 -29.90 13.06
C ALA A 551 -0.03 -30.32 14.29
N LEU A 552 0.57 -30.38 15.49
CA LEU A 552 -0.15 -30.67 16.74
C LEU A 552 -1.12 -29.55 17.13
N GLU A 553 -0.75 -28.29 16.90
CA GLU A 553 -1.59 -27.13 17.17
C GLU A 553 -2.82 -27.09 16.24
N SER A 554 -2.63 -27.42 14.95
CA SER A 554 -3.72 -27.58 13.97
C SER A 554 -4.71 -28.70 14.33
N MET A 555 -4.24 -29.74 15.03
CA MET A 555 -5.07 -30.84 15.53
C MET A 555 -5.77 -30.54 16.88
N GLY A 556 -5.61 -29.33 17.42
CA GLY A 556 -6.30 -28.87 18.64
C GLY A 556 -5.49 -29.00 19.93
N PHE A 557 -4.22 -29.40 19.86
CA PHE A 557 -3.33 -29.46 21.03
C PHE A 557 -2.54 -28.16 21.16
N SER A 558 -3.12 -27.15 21.80
CA SER A 558 -2.53 -25.79 21.89
C SER A 558 -1.41 -25.64 22.94
N ASP A 559 -1.09 -26.68 23.73
CA ASP A 559 -0.02 -26.61 24.73
C ASP A 559 1.37 -26.86 24.11
N ARG A 560 1.97 -25.76 23.64
CA ARG A 560 3.27 -25.75 22.97
C ARG A 560 4.42 -26.24 23.85
N ALA A 561 4.35 -26.10 25.17
CA ALA A 561 5.38 -26.54 26.10
C ALA A 561 5.38 -28.06 26.27
N THR A 562 4.19 -28.66 26.38
CA THR A 562 4.03 -30.12 26.47
C THR A 562 4.33 -30.79 25.13
N ASN A 563 3.83 -30.23 24.03
CA ASN A 563 4.06 -30.76 22.68
C ASN A 563 5.54 -30.76 22.30
N SER A 564 6.28 -29.68 22.62
CA SER A 564 7.72 -29.59 22.31
C SER A 564 8.54 -30.62 23.09
N ARG A 565 8.16 -30.91 24.34
CA ARG A 565 8.77 -31.96 25.15
C ARG A 565 8.50 -33.36 24.60
N LEU A 566 7.27 -33.63 24.14
CA LEU A 566 6.90 -34.92 23.56
C LEU A 566 7.57 -35.14 22.19
N LEU A 567 7.64 -34.10 21.35
CA LEU A 567 8.36 -34.17 20.08
C LEU A 567 9.87 -34.35 20.30
N ALA A 568 10.47 -33.73 21.32
CA ALA A 568 11.85 -33.99 21.70
C ALA A 568 12.06 -35.43 22.21
N GLN A 569 11.10 -35.98 22.95
CA GLN A 569 11.15 -37.35 23.48
C GLN A 569 11.02 -38.41 22.38
N TYR A 570 10.21 -38.15 21.35
CA TYR A 570 9.97 -39.06 20.23
C TYR A 570 10.73 -38.65 18.95
N ASN A 571 11.75 -37.79 19.09
CA ASN A 571 12.63 -37.36 17.99
C ASN A 571 11.89 -36.83 16.75
N GLY A 572 10.80 -36.09 16.94
CA GLY A 572 9.96 -35.51 15.88
C GLY A 572 8.81 -36.41 15.41
N ASP A 573 8.57 -37.58 16.02
CA ASP A 573 7.44 -38.43 15.63
C ASP A 573 6.10 -37.92 16.21
N VAL A 574 5.35 -37.22 15.36
CA VAL A 574 4.02 -36.66 15.65
C VAL A 574 3.01 -37.75 16.01
N SER A 575 3.11 -38.96 15.44
CA SER A 575 2.14 -40.03 15.68
C SER A 575 2.27 -40.60 17.09
N MET A 576 3.51 -40.77 17.57
CA MET A 576 3.79 -41.20 18.94
C MET A 576 3.44 -40.11 19.95
N ALA A 577 3.70 -38.84 19.63
CA ALA A 577 3.28 -37.71 20.45
C ALA A 577 1.75 -37.63 20.58
N LEU A 578 1.01 -37.80 19.48
CA LEU A 578 -0.47 -37.86 19.49
C LEU A 578 -1.00 -39.03 20.31
N ASN A 579 -0.43 -40.22 20.16
CA ASN A 579 -0.87 -41.39 20.93
C ASN A 579 -0.62 -41.20 22.44
N HIS A 580 0.37 -40.39 22.82
CA HIS A 580 0.62 -40.04 24.22
C HIS A 580 -0.30 -38.91 24.73
N LEU A 581 -0.81 -38.06 23.84
CA LEU A 581 -1.75 -36.97 24.19
C LEU A 581 -3.21 -37.45 24.20
N LEU A 582 -3.52 -38.57 23.53
CA LEU A 582 -4.86 -39.15 23.42
C LEU A 582 -5.15 -40.26 24.44
N ASN A 583 -4.13 -40.77 25.13
CA ASN A 583 -4.24 -41.73 26.25
C ASN A 583 -4.02 -41.00 27.58
#